data_AF-A0A373VBT7-F1
#
_entry.id   AF-A0A373VBT7-F1
#
_cell.length_a   1.000
_cell.length_b   1.000
_cell.length_c   1.000
_cell.angle_alpha   90.00
_cell.angle_beta   90.00
_cell.angle_gamma   90.00
#
_symmetry.space_group_name_H-M   'P 1'
#
loop_
_entity.id
_entity.type
_entity.pdbx_description
1 polymer ?
#
loop_
_entity_poly.entity_id
_entity_poly.type
_entity_poly.pdbx_seq_one_letter_code
_entity_poly.pdbx_strand_id
1 'polypeptide(L)'
;MARLKELLKLAEQQIGYQEKASAAMLDDPHGNAGYNNYTKYARDVNNWGLDGCQGQPWCATYQFWLEARIFGVETALKHFCMSRNSYRAYNCFEIYDAFERKGKISRSPGIGSLIVFRHSHIGRVIDVRNGYVYTNEGNTSALYGDSNGGTVKTKKYQIGDSSIKGYCLIDYKEDNTTISEDQADTKQENLRVKEYQEWLNYWYGTLLKKHCGSILTLGQ
;
A
#
# COMPACT_ATOMS: atom_id res chain seq x y z
N MET A 1 -13.48 -10.62 -2.39
CA MET A 1 -14.20 -9.31 -2.50
C MET A 1 -14.24 -8.49 -1.20
N ALA A 2 -14.48 -9.07 -0.02
CA ALA A 2 -14.51 -8.31 1.25
C ALA A 2 -13.16 -7.62 1.56
N ARG A 3 -12.05 -8.35 1.43
CA ARG A 3 -10.69 -7.84 1.62
C ARG A 3 -10.30 -6.70 0.68
N LEU A 4 -10.77 -6.72 -0.59
CA LEU A 4 -10.56 -5.60 -1.51
C LEU A 4 -11.20 -4.32 -0.98
N LYS A 5 -12.41 -4.39 -0.41
CA LYS A 5 -13.06 -3.22 0.21
C LYS A 5 -12.25 -2.70 1.40
N GLU A 6 -11.65 -3.58 2.19
CA GLU A 6 -10.75 -3.19 3.29
C GLU A 6 -9.50 -2.47 2.78
N LEU A 7 -8.89 -2.95 1.69
CA LEU A 7 -7.77 -2.26 1.04
C LEU A 7 -8.15 -0.87 0.55
N LEU A 8 -9.31 -0.73 -0.12
CA LEU A 8 -9.77 0.58 -0.59
C LEU A 8 -10.06 1.54 0.58
N LYS A 9 -10.61 1.03 1.68
CA LYS A 9 -10.84 1.81 2.91
C LYS A 9 -9.53 2.23 3.57
N LEU A 10 -8.53 1.35 3.62
CA LEU A 10 -7.21 1.68 4.15
C LEU A 10 -6.55 2.79 3.32
N ALA A 11 -6.66 2.71 1.99
CA ALA A 11 -6.13 3.72 1.08
C ALA A 11 -6.81 5.08 1.28
N GLU A 12 -8.13 5.11 1.48
CA GLU A 12 -8.88 6.32 1.83
C GLU A 12 -8.38 6.95 3.14
N GLN A 13 -8.12 6.15 4.17
CA GLN A 13 -7.60 6.61 5.46
C GLN A 13 -6.19 7.23 5.38
N GLN A 14 -5.43 6.93 4.32
CA GLN A 14 -4.09 7.52 4.15
C GLN A 14 -4.12 8.89 3.48
N ILE A 15 -5.25 9.34 2.92
CA ILE A 15 -5.35 10.63 2.22
C ILE A 15 -4.89 11.75 3.15
N GLY A 16 -3.97 12.58 2.66
CA GLY A 16 -3.40 13.70 3.41
C GLY A 16 -2.13 13.37 4.19
N TYR A 17 -1.72 12.11 4.29
CA TYR A 17 -0.41 11.74 4.82
C TYR A 17 0.70 12.44 4.02
N GLN A 18 1.65 13.06 4.73
CA GLN A 18 2.80 13.75 4.14
C GLN A 18 4.10 13.00 4.46
N GLU A 19 5.01 12.91 3.50
CA GLU A 19 6.37 12.43 3.73
C GLU A 19 7.14 13.34 4.68
N LYS A 20 8.20 12.80 5.27
CA LYS A 20 8.92 13.42 6.38
C LYS A 20 10.31 13.92 5.99
N ALA A 21 10.81 14.89 6.75
CA ALA A 21 12.18 15.37 6.63
C ALA A 21 13.21 14.36 7.16
N SER A 22 12.80 13.49 8.09
CA SER A 22 13.64 12.47 8.73
C SER A 22 12.81 11.31 9.26
N ALA A 23 13.43 10.32 9.90
CA ALA A 23 12.74 9.18 10.52
C ALA A 23 11.89 9.55 11.77
N ALA A 24 11.81 10.82 12.15
CA ALA A 24 10.95 11.28 13.23
C ALA A 24 9.49 11.43 12.78
N MET A 25 8.55 11.15 13.68
CA MET A 25 7.09 11.35 13.47
C MET A 25 6.55 10.70 12.18
N LEU A 26 7.13 9.58 11.74
CA LEU A 26 6.70 8.85 10.52
C LEU A 26 5.23 8.46 10.52
N ASP A 27 4.67 8.33 11.71
CA ASP A 27 3.32 7.90 11.97
C ASP A 27 2.36 9.10 11.86
N ASP A 28 2.71 10.27 12.43
CA ASP A 28 1.88 11.47 12.37
C ASP A 28 1.59 11.89 10.91
N PRO A 29 0.32 12.10 10.49
CA PRO A 29 0.01 12.51 9.12
C PRO A 29 0.69 13.81 8.67
N HIS A 30 0.94 14.75 9.58
CA HIS A 30 1.43 16.11 9.30
C HIS A 30 2.73 16.48 10.02
N GLY A 31 3.03 15.84 11.16
CA GLY A 31 4.26 16.06 11.90
C GLY A 31 5.50 15.76 11.06
N ASN A 32 6.58 16.51 11.27
CA ASN A 32 7.88 16.37 10.59
C ASN A 32 7.81 16.39 9.04
N ALA A 33 6.82 17.06 8.44
CA ALA A 33 6.72 17.12 6.99
C ALA A 33 8.01 17.66 6.35
N GLY A 34 8.43 17.06 5.23
CA GLY A 34 9.64 17.45 4.49
C GLY A 34 9.68 16.81 3.11
N TYR A 35 10.83 16.82 2.44
CA TYR A 35 10.99 16.35 1.06
C TYR A 35 12.10 15.30 0.89
N ASN A 36 12.39 14.56 1.97
CA ASN A 36 13.49 13.60 2.02
C ASN A 36 13.03 12.14 1.86
N ASN A 37 11.78 11.92 1.40
CA ASN A 37 11.20 10.58 1.20
C ASN A 37 11.21 9.69 2.45
N TYR A 38 11.10 10.26 3.65
CA TYR A 38 10.88 9.49 4.88
C TYR A 38 9.41 9.18 5.07
N THR A 39 9.08 7.88 5.14
CA THR A 39 7.68 7.44 5.29
C THR A 39 7.55 6.24 6.22
N LYS A 40 6.40 6.15 6.92
CA LYS A 40 6.03 4.91 7.60
C LYS A 40 5.95 3.71 6.66
N TYR A 41 5.57 3.94 5.39
CA TYR A 41 5.45 2.88 4.39
C TYR A 41 6.79 2.20 4.13
N ALA A 42 7.84 2.99 3.89
CA ALA A 42 9.18 2.46 3.67
C ALA A 42 9.76 1.79 4.92
N ARG A 43 9.54 2.38 6.10
CA ARG A 43 9.93 1.76 7.39
C ARG A 43 9.27 0.40 7.57
N ASP A 44 7.95 0.32 7.43
CA ASP A 44 7.19 -0.91 7.68
C ASP A 44 7.60 -2.01 6.69
N VAL A 45 7.76 -1.67 5.40
CA VAL A 45 8.20 -2.61 4.37
C VAL A 45 9.61 -3.13 4.63
N ASN A 46 10.55 -2.26 5.03
CA ASN A 46 11.89 -2.68 5.45
C ASN A 46 11.82 -3.60 6.69
N ASN A 47 10.97 -3.28 7.68
CA ASN A 47 10.77 -4.12 8.88
C ASN A 47 10.19 -5.50 8.55
N TRP A 48 9.51 -5.65 7.41
CA TRP A 48 9.06 -6.96 6.90
C TRP A 48 10.16 -7.76 6.18
N GLY A 49 11.40 -7.25 6.18
CA GLY A 49 12.57 -7.86 5.54
C GLY A 49 12.62 -7.63 4.03
N LEU A 50 12.03 -6.52 3.55
CA LEU A 50 12.00 -6.13 2.13
C LEU A 50 12.70 -4.77 1.95
N ASP A 51 14.03 -4.82 1.86
CA ASP A 51 14.89 -3.63 1.85
C ASP A 51 14.82 -2.81 0.55
N GLY A 52 15.37 -1.59 0.61
CA GLY A 52 15.56 -0.71 -0.55
C GLY A 52 14.51 0.40 -0.71
N CYS A 53 13.56 0.52 0.22
CA CYS A 53 12.42 1.43 0.06
C CYS A 53 12.68 2.86 0.60
N GLN A 54 13.49 3.00 1.65
CA GLN A 54 13.64 4.28 2.36
C GLN A 54 14.53 5.26 1.58
N GLY A 55 14.09 6.52 1.49
CA GLY A 55 14.80 7.59 0.79
C GLY A 55 14.55 7.60 -0.73
N GLN A 56 13.71 6.69 -1.23
CA GLN A 56 13.32 6.59 -2.63
C GLN A 56 11.92 7.19 -2.86
N PRO A 57 11.59 7.63 -4.09
CA PRO A 57 10.21 7.94 -4.46
C PRO A 57 9.25 6.80 -4.06
N TRP A 58 8.26 7.12 -3.23
CA TRP A 58 7.57 6.09 -2.44
C TRP A 58 6.18 5.69 -2.97
N CYS A 59 5.79 6.15 -4.16
CA CYS A 59 4.50 5.80 -4.76
C CYS A 59 4.31 4.28 -4.88
N ALA A 60 5.32 3.55 -5.38
CA ALA A 60 5.30 2.09 -5.50
C ALA A 60 5.30 1.38 -4.14
N THR A 61 6.21 1.79 -3.25
CA THR A 61 6.30 1.26 -1.88
C THR A 61 4.98 1.41 -1.13
N TYR A 62 4.29 2.54 -1.28
CA TYR A 62 2.99 2.77 -0.69
C TYR A 62 1.92 1.81 -1.22
N GLN A 63 1.88 1.57 -2.54
CA GLN A 63 0.95 0.60 -3.11
C GLN A 63 1.19 -0.82 -2.58
N PHE A 64 2.44 -1.23 -2.47
CA PHE A 64 2.79 -2.53 -1.88
C PHE A 64 2.45 -2.59 -0.39
N TRP A 65 2.71 -1.51 0.37
CA TRP A 65 2.36 -1.42 1.78
C TRP A 65 0.86 -1.60 2.01
N LEU A 66 0.00 -0.94 1.21
CA LEU A 66 -1.46 -1.15 1.29
C LEU A 66 -1.83 -2.62 1.12
N GLU A 67 -1.22 -3.29 0.13
CA GLU A 67 -1.45 -4.70 -0.15
C GLU A 67 -1.03 -5.58 1.04
N ALA A 68 0.20 -5.41 1.52
CA ALA A 68 0.78 -6.21 2.58
C ALA A 68 0.07 -6.01 3.93
N ARG A 69 -0.44 -4.81 4.21
CA ARG A 69 -1.23 -4.53 5.42
C ARG A 69 -2.56 -5.27 5.47
N ILE A 70 -3.17 -5.59 4.34
CA ILE A 70 -4.48 -6.25 4.30
C ILE A 70 -4.34 -7.76 4.09
N PHE A 71 -3.44 -8.17 3.20
CA PHE A 71 -3.32 -9.55 2.75
C PHE A 71 -2.13 -10.29 3.38
N GLY A 72 -1.23 -9.57 4.05
CA GLY A 72 0.04 -10.10 4.52
C GLY A 72 1.13 -10.07 3.43
N VAL A 73 2.38 -10.10 3.86
CA VAL A 73 3.56 -9.89 2.98
C VAL A 73 3.65 -10.93 1.86
N GLU A 74 3.46 -12.22 2.16
CA GLU A 74 3.60 -13.27 1.15
C GLU A 74 2.51 -13.21 0.08
N THR A 75 1.27 -12.92 0.47
CA THR A 75 0.16 -12.74 -0.48
C THR A 75 0.36 -11.47 -1.31
N ALA A 76 0.79 -10.37 -0.69
CA ALA A 76 1.12 -9.15 -1.41
C ALA A 76 2.25 -9.34 -2.44
N LEU A 77 3.29 -10.11 -2.10
CA LEU A 77 4.34 -10.49 -3.05
C LEU A 77 3.77 -11.28 -4.24
N LYS A 78 2.91 -12.27 -3.99
CA LYS A 78 2.23 -13.03 -5.05
C LYS A 78 1.35 -12.14 -5.93
N HIS A 79 0.58 -11.24 -5.32
CA HIS A 79 -0.25 -10.26 -6.04
C HIS A 79 0.62 -9.39 -6.95
N PHE A 80 1.77 -8.95 -6.47
CA PHE A 80 2.74 -8.15 -7.22
C PHE A 80 3.60 -8.96 -8.20
N CYS A 81 3.32 -10.25 -8.38
CA CYS A 81 4.08 -11.16 -9.24
C CYS A 81 5.57 -11.28 -8.83
N MET A 82 5.85 -11.18 -7.52
CA MET A 82 7.17 -11.18 -6.92
C MET A 82 7.32 -12.26 -5.84
N SER A 83 8.54 -12.41 -5.35
CA SER A 83 8.92 -13.19 -4.16
C SER A 83 9.88 -12.35 -3.32
N ARG A 84 10.24 -12.77 -2.11
CA ARG A 84 11.23 -12.07 -1.27
C ARG A 84 12.56 -11.85 -2.02
N ASN A 85 13.03 -12.87 -2.73
CA ASN A 85 14.30 -12.82 -3.48
C ASN A 85 14.23 -11.92 -4.73
N SER A 86 13.05 -11.68 -5.26
CA SER A 86 12.83 -10.85 -6.46
C SER A 86 12.09 -9.54 -6.15
N TYR A 87 12.07 -9.14 -4.88
CA TYR A 87 11.30 -7.98 -4.43
C TYR A 87 11.85 -6.69 -5.03
N ARG A 88 11.03 -6.00 -5.82
CA ARG A 88 11.35 -4.71 -6.45
C ARG A 88 10.17 -3.73 -6.40
N ALA A 89 9.25 -3.88 -5.45
CA ALA A 89 8.03 -3.08 -5.35
C ALA A 89 8.25 -1.64 -4.83
N TYR A 90 9.45 -1.10 -5.04
CA TYR A 90 9.82 0.31 -4.92
C TYR A 90 10.09 0.94 -6.31
N ASN A 91 9.96 0.17 -7.39
CA ASN A 91 10.17 0.63 -8.77
C ASN A 91 8.92 0.35 -9.63
N CYS A 92 8.34 1.42 -10.20
CA CYS A 92 7.10 1.37 -10.97
C CYS A 92 7.18 0.49 -12.22
N PHE A 93 8.31 0.52 -12.93
CA PHE A 93 8.48 -0.25 -14.17
C PHE A 93 8.83 -1.71 -13.89
N GLU A 94 9.61 -2.00 -12.86
CA GLU A 94 9.84 -3.38 -12.40
C GLU A 94 8.54 -4.08 -11.98
N ILE A 95 7.64 -3.34 -11.31
CA ILE A 95 6.28 -3.83 -11.03
C ILE A 95 5.56 -4.13 -12.35
N TYR A 96 5.50 -3.18 -13.28
CA TYR A 96 4.82 -3.38 -14.55
C TYR A 96 5.36 -4.61 -15.30
N ASP A 97 6.67 -4.72 -15.42
CA ASP A 97 7.33 -5.81 -16.14
C ASP A 97 7.10 -7.17 -15.44
N ALA A 98 6.99 -7.20 -14.11
CA ALA A 98 6.64 -8.41 -13.37
C ALA A 98 5.23 -8.92 -13.73
N PHE A 99 4.25 -8.03 -13.84
CA PHE A 99 2.90 -8.39 -14.28
C PHE A 99 2.88 -8.74 -15.78
N GLU A 100 3.63 -8.03 -16.61
CA GLU A 100 3.72 -8.29 -18.05
C GLU A 100 4.26 -9.70 -18.32
N ARG A 101 5.34 -10.11 -17.63
CA ARG A 101 5.90 -11.47 -17.70
C ARG A 101 4.90 -12.56 -17.28
N LYS A 102 3.88 -12.20 -16.50
CA LYS A 102 2.80 -13.11 -16.07
C LYS A 102 1.53 -12.99 -16.90
N GLY A 103 1.52 -12.15 -17.95
CA GLY A 103 0.33 -11.91 -18.77
C GLY A 103 -0.79 -11.19 -18.02
N LYS A 104 -0.47 -10.46 -16.93
CA LYS A 104 -1.43 -9.79 -16.04
C LYS A 104 -1.52 -8.27 -16.27
N ILE A 105 -1.23 -7.81 -17.48
CA ILE A 105 -1.39 -6.39 -17.85
C ILE A 105 -2.65 -6.16 -18.69
N SER A 106 -3.23 -4.98 -18.59
CA SER A 106 -4.43 -4.57 -19.31
C SER A 106 -4.37 -3.12 -19.79
N ARG A 107 -5.15 -2.81 -20.84
CA ARG A 107 -5.42 -1.44 -21.30
C ARG A 107 -6.69 -0.85 -20.67
N SER A 108 -7.53 -1.69 -20.07
CA SER A 108 -8.75 -1.30 -19.39
C SER A 108 -8.56 -1.34 -17.87
N PRO A 109 -9.08 -0.35 -17.12
CA PRO A 109 -8.96 -0.31 -15.67
C PRO A 109 -9.83 -1.38 -15.01
N GLY A 110 -9.34 -1.94 -13.91
CA GLY A 110 -10.11 -2.76 -12.97
C GLY A 110 -9.99 -2.20 -11.56
N ILE A 111 -11.07 -2.20 -10.78
CA ILE A 111 -11.01 -1.75 -9.37
C ILE A 111 -10.01 -2.62 -8.61
N GLY A 112 -9.11 -1.98 -7.86
CA GLY A 112 -8.01 -2.63 -7.13
C GLY A 112 -6.74 -2.86 -7.97
N SER A 113 -6.80 -2.74 -9.29
CA SER A 113 -5.59 -2.83 -10.14
C SER A 113 -4.62 -1.69 -9.86
N LEU A 114 -3.34 -1.90 -10.16
CA LEU A 114 -2.35 -0.82 -10.15
C LEU A 114 -2.36 -0.13 -11.51
N ILE A 115 -2.54 1.18 -11.52
CA ILE A 115 -2.35 2.00 -12.73
C ILE A 115 -0.91 2.47 -12.77
N VAL A 116 -0.20 2.19 -13.86
CA VAL A 116 1.21 2.60 -14.06
C VAL A 116 1.25 3.67 -15.14
N PHE A 117 2.00 4.74 -14.89
CA PHE A 117 2.20 5.84 -15.82
C PHE A 117 3.56 5.79 -16.50
N ARG A 118 3.68 6.43 -17.67
CA ARG A 118 4.92 6.48 -18.48
C ARG A 118 6.06 7.29 -17.86
N HIS A 119 5.76 8.08 -16.83
CA HIS A 119 6.72 8.96 -16.13
C HIS A 119 7.10 8.41 -14.74
N SER A 120 7.20 7.08 -14.62
CA SER A 120 7.62 6.37 -13.40
C SER A 120 6.75 6.68 -12.17
N HIS A 121 5.44 6.69 -12.35
CA HIS A 121 4.46 6.85 -11.27
C HIS A 121 3.47 5.68 -11.25
N ILE A 122 2.89 5.40 -10.08
CA ILE A 122 1.93 4.31 -9.89
C ILE A 122 0.88 4.69 -8.84
N GLY A 123 -0.36 4.28 -9.10
CA GLY A 123 -1.49 4.44 -8.18
C GLY A 123 -2.34 3.18 -8.08
N ARG A 124 -3.31 3.20 -7.16
CA ARG A 124 -4.37 2.18 -7.07
C ARG A 124 -5.62 2.67 -7.77
N VAL A 125 -6.25 1.87 -8.62
CA VAL A 125 -7.59 2.16 -9.12
C VAL A 125 -8.61 1.92 -8.01
N ILE A 126 -9.33 2.97 -7.61
CA ILE A 126 -10.34 2.90 -6.53
C ILE A 126 -11.78 2.95 -7.07
N ASP A 127 -11.99 3.52 -8.26
CA ASP A 127 -13.30 3.60 -8.91
C ASP A 127 -13.14 3.82 -10.42
N VAL A 128 -14.13 3.40 -11.20
CA VAL A 128 -14.19 3.57 -12.66
C VAL A 128 -15.61 3.95 -13.05
N ARG A 129 -15.80 5.17 -13.54
CA ARG A 129 -17.12 5.66 -13.95
C ARG A 129 -17.01 6.80 -14.94
N ASN A 130 -18.03 6.95 -15.78
CA ASN A 130 -18.19 8.07 -16.71
C ASN A 130 -16.98 8.32 -17.64
N GLY A 131 -16.28 7.26 -18.06
CA GLY A 131 -15.08 7.38 -18.91
C GLY A 131 -13.81 7.81 -18.17
N TYR A 132 -13.83 7.85 -16.84
CA TYR A 132 -12.68 8.17 -16.00
C TYR A 132 -12.30 7.00 -15.09
N VAL A 133 -11.00 6.90 -14.81
CA VAL A 133 -10.44 6.11 -13.73
C VAL A 133 -10.10 7.03 -12.56
N TYR A 134 -10.51 6.66 -11.36
CA TYR A 134 -10.18 7.35 -10.11
C TYR A 134 -9.15 6.54 -9.35
N THR A 135 -8.18 7.23 -8.77
CA THR A 135 -6.99 6.61 -8.21
C THR A 135 -6.71 7.09 -6.80
N ASN A 136 -6.02 6.27 -6.01
CA ASN A 136 -5.35 6.67 -4.77
C ASN A 136 -3.84 6.52 -4.96
N GLU A 137 -3.12 7.63 -4.80
CA GLU A 137 -1.71 7.76 -5.13
C GLU A 137 -0.92 8.32 -3.95
N GLY A 138 0.25 7.74 -3.70
CA GLY A 138 1.25 8.26 -2.77
C GLY A 138 2.38 8.93 -3.55
N ASN A 139 3.23 9.69 -2.85
CA ASN A 139 4.27 10.52 -3.45
C ASN A 139 3.72 11.35 -4.62
N THR A 140 2.59 12.00 -4.36
CA THR A 140 1.91 12.87 -5.32
C THR A 140 1.60 14.24 -4.74
N SER A 141 1.42 15.23 -5.61
CA SER A 141 1.29 16.63 -5.21
C SER A 141 -0.08 16.97 -4.66
N ALA A 142 -0.07 17.85 -3.66
CA ALA A 142 -1.27 18.51 -3.16
C ALA A 142 -1.72 19.65 -4.09
N LEU A 143 -0.83 20.13 -4.97
CA LEU A 143 -1.04 21.23 -5.93
C LEU A 143 -0.90 20.73 -7.37
N TYR A 144 -1.78 21.20 -8.25
CA TYR A 144 -1.69 20.92 -9.68
C TYR A 144 -0.38 21.47 -10.26
N GLY A 145 0.45 20.63 -10.90
CA GLY A 145 1.69 21.04 -11.56
C GLY A 145 2.98 20.90 -10.73
N ASP A 146 2.90 20.45 -9.48
CA ASP A 146 4.09 20.08 -8.70
C ASP A 146 4.45 18.61 -8.99
N SER A 147 5.62 18.39 -9.59
CA SER A 147 6.11 17.09 -10.02
C SER A 147 6.64 16.21 -8.87
N ASN A 148 6.86 16.78 -7.67
CA ASN A 148 7.52 16.13 -6.54
C ASN A 148 6.67 16.24 -5.27
N GLY A 149 5.42 15.83 -5.36
CA GLY A 149 4.53 15.92 -4.22
C GLY A 149 4.78 14.86 -3.16
N GLY A 150 5.02 15.27 -1.92
CA GLY A 150 5.23 14.36 -0.81
C GLY A 150 3.96 13.88 -0.12
N THR A 151 2.81 13.71 -0.81
CA THR A 151 1.53 13.39 -0.14
C THR A 151 0.75 12.23 -0.72
N VAL A 152 -0.21 11.69 0.06
CA VAL A 152 -1.24 10.78 -0.45
C VAL A 152 -2.49 11.55 -0.86
N LYS A 153 -2.98 11.35 -2.09
CA LYS A 153 -4.18 11.99 -2.63
C LYS A 153 -4.97 11.08 -3.57
N THR A 154 -6.23 11.44 -3.78
CA THR A 154 -7.04 10.89 -4.85
C THR A 154 -6.87 11.69 -6.13
N LYS A 155 -6.75 11.03 -7.27
CA LYS A 155 -6.74 11.66 -8.59
C LYS A 155 -7.74 11.01 -9.54
N LYS A 156 -7.89 11.59 -10.72
CA LYS A 156 -8.69 11.02 -11.80
C LYS A 156 -8.05 11.28 -13.15
N TYR A 157 -8.22 10.34 -14.06
CA TYR A 157 -7.67 10.39 -15.41
C TYR A 157 -8.72 9.91 -16.41
N GLN A 158 -8.67 10.43 -17.63
CA GLN A 158 -9.49 9.89 -18.72
C GLN A 158 -9.01 8.48 -19.06
N ILE A 159 -9.95 7.57 -19.29
CA ILE A 159 -9.60 6.24 -19.81
C ILE A 159 -9.02 6.43 -21.21
N GLY A 160 -7.82 5.89 -21.44
CA GLY A 160 -7.08 6.06 -22.69
C GLY A 160 -6.14 7.27 -22.72
N ASP A 161 -6.01 8.02 -21.60
CA ASP A 161 -4.99 9.07 -21.47
C ASP A 161 -3.59 8.53 -21.84
N SER A 162 -2.88 9.29 -22.68
CA SER A 162 -1.60 8.86 -23.27
C SER A 162 -0.47 8.70 -22.24
N SER A 163 -0.59 9.36 -21.08
CA SER A 163 0.35 9.23 -19.96
C SER A 163 0.26 7.86 -19.27
N ILE A 164 -0.85 7.13 -19.44
CA ILE A 164 -1.07 5.82 -18.83
C ILE A 164 -0.28 4.77 -19.61
N LYS A 165 0.66 4.10 -18.92
CA LYS A 165 1.41 2.97 -19.49
C LYS A 165 0.55 1.71 -19.52
N GLY A 166 -0.31 1.49 -18.53
CA GLY A 166 -1.26 0.39 -18.49
C GLY A 166 -1.71 0.06 -17.06
N TYR A 167 -2.44 -1.04 -16.91
CA TYR A 167 -2.96 -1.51 -15.62
C TYR A 167 -2.42 -2.89 -15.30
N CYS A 168 -1.90 -3.08 -14.09
CA CYS A 168 -1.47 -4.35 -13.54
C CYS A 168 -2.65 -4.98 -12.78
N LEU A 169 -3.19 -6.08 -13.32
CA LEU A 169 -4.39 -6.75 -12.80
C LEU A 169 -4.05 -7.67 -11.64
N ILE A 170 -4.66 -7.41 -10.48
CA ILE A 170 -4.59 -8.27 -9.30
C ILE A 170 -5.92 -9.00 -9.17
N ASP A 171 -5.88 -10.32 -9.03
CA ASP A 171 -7.08 -11.13 -8.86
C ASP A 171 -7.42 -11.30 -7.38
N TYR A 172 -8.36 -10.48 -6.90
CA TYR A 172 -8.87 -10.52 -5.53
C TYR A 172 -9.96 -11.56 -5.28
N LYS A 173 -10.24 -12.45 -6.25
CA LYS A 173 -11.23 -13.52 -6.11
C LYS A 173 -10.66 -14.75 -5.43
N GLU A 174 -9.37 -15.04 -5.61
CA GLU A 174 -8.70 -16.21 -5.01
C GLU A 174 -8.53 -16.08 -3.48
N ASP A 175 -8.56 -14.86 -2.94
CA ASP A 175 -8.42 -14.60 -1.49
C ASP A 175 -9.69 -14.85 -0.66
N ASN A 176 -10.71 -15.46 -1.27
CA ASN A 176 -11.84 -16.07 -0.54
C ASN A 176 -11.48 -17.44 0.05
N THR A 177 -10.20 -17.84 0.02
CA THR A 177 -9.73 -19.03 0.71
C THR A 177 -9.98 -18.86 2.20
N THR A 178 -11.06 -19.47 2.70
CA THR A 178 -11.09 -20.01 4.07
C THR A 178 -9.85 -20.86 4.20
N ILE A 179 -8.84 -20.31 4.87
CA ILE A 179 -7.59 -21.00 5.14
C ILE A 179 -7.98 -22.21 6.00
N SER A 180 -7.84 -23.41 5.44
CA SER A 180 -7.99 -24.66 6.18
C SER A 180 -6.89 -24.72 7.22
N GLU A 181 -7.30 -24.77 8.48
CA GLU A 181 -6.46 -24.85 9.67
C GLU A 181 -5.50 -26.04 9.56
N ASP A 182 -4.20 -25.75 9.40
CA ASP A 182 -3.17 -26.75 9.70
C ASP A 182 -1.94 -26.09 10.33
N GLN A 183 -1.38 -26.81 11.30
CA GLN A 183 -0.70 -26.32 12.51
C GLN A 183 0.67 -25.61 12.34
N ALA A 184 1.06 -25.24 11.12
CA ALA A 184 2.24 -24.41 10.88
C ALA A 184 1.93 -22.89 10.96
N ASP A 185 0.67 -22.49 10.77
CA ASP A 185 0.23 -21.09 10.63
C ASP A 185 0.06 -20.35 11.97
N THR A 186 -0.12 -21.06 13.09
CA THR A 186 -0.41 -20.44 14.39
C THR A 186 0.72 -19.54 14.89
N LYS A 187 1.98 -19.84 14.54
CA LYS A 187 3.12 -18.98 14.90
C LYS A 187 3.12 -17.68 14.08
N GLN A 188 2.80 -17.75 12.79
CA GLN A 188 2.78 -16.59 11.91
C GLN A 188 1.54 -15.72 12.13
N GLU A 189 0.41 -16.33 12.45
CA GLU A 189 -0.79 -15.63 12.90
C GLU A 189 -0.59 -14.94 14.25
N ASN A 190 -0.01 -15.62 15.24
CA ASN A 190 0.31 -15.01 16.54
C ASN A 190 1.34 -13.86 16.41
N LEU A 191 2.30 -13.98 15.49
CA LEU A 191 3.19 -12.85 15.16
C LEU A 191 2.40 -11.67 14.57
N ARG A 192 1.50 -11.92 13.61
CA ARG A 192 0.66 -10.86 13.01
C ARG A 192 -0.28 -10.22 14.03
N VAL A 193 -0.93 -11.00 14.89
CA VAL A 193 -1.79 -10.50 15.97
C VAL A 193 -0.98 -9.63 16.92
N LYS A 194 0.23 -10.08 17.31
CA LYS A 194 1.13 -9.30 18.14
C LYS A 194 1.54 -7.99 17.48
N GLU A 195 1.92 -8.01 16.20
CA GLU A 195 2.26 -6.80 15.43
C GLU A 195 1.08 -5.82 15.34
N TYR A 196 -0.16 -6.31 15.12
CA TYR A 196 -1.35 -5.46 15.10
C TYR A 196 -1.72 -4.91 16.46
N GLN A 197 -1.58 -5.71 17.53
CA GLN A 197 -1.79 -5.25 18.90
C GLN A 197 -0.76 -4.19 19.29
N GLU A 198 0.52 -4.40 18.99
CA GLU A 198 1.59 -3.42 19.23
C GLU A 198 1.30 -2.12 18.48
N TRP A 199 0.89 -2.22 17.22
CA TRP A 199 0.49 -1.07 16.42
C TRP A 199 -0.71 -0.33 17.03
N LEU A 200 -1.81 -1.04 17.36
CA LEU A 200 -2.99 -0.44 17.97
C LEU A 200 -2.70 0.20 19.33
N ASN A 201 -1.85 -0.44 20.14
CA ASN A 201 -1.44 0.09 21.43
C ASN A 201 -0.55 1.31 21.30
N TYR A 202 0.36 1.33 20.33
CA TYR A 202 1.22 2.48 20.08
C TYR A 202 0.39 3.71 19.68
N TRP A 203 -0.56 3.51 18.77
CA TRP A 203 -1.32 4.58 18.15
C TRP A 203 -2.55 5.04 18.92
N TYR A 204 -3.27 4.07 19.49
CA TYR A 204 -4.52 4.31 20.17
C TYR A 204 -4.42 4.01 21.66
N GLY A 205 -3.23 3.74 22.20
CA GLY A 205 -3.05 3.34 23.60
C GLY A 205 -3.68 4.32 24.60
N THR A 206 -3.59 5.62 24.36
CA THR A 206 -4.24 6.64 25.21
C THR A 206 -5.77 6.55 25.14
N LEU A 207 -6.33 6.33 23.94
CA LEU A 207 -7.77 6.16 23.73
C LEU A 207 -8.26 4.81 24.30
N LEU A 208 -7.50 3.74 24.10
CA LEU A 208 -7.76 2.41 24.65
C LEU A 208 -7.73 2.45 26.18
N LYS A 209 -6.72 3.08 26.80
CA LYS A 209 -6.72 3.27 28.26
C LYS A 209 -7.92 4.08 28.74
N LYS A 210 -8.28 5.14 28.00
CA LYS A 210 -9.40 6.03 28.36
C LYS A 210 -10.76 5.33 28.24
N HIS A 211 -10.98 4.53 27.21
CA HIS A 211 -12.30 3.99 26.85
C HIS A 211 -12.45 2.50 27.14
N CYS A 212 -11.35 1.76 27.21
CA CYS A 212 -11.31 0.31 27.45
C CYS A 212 -10.57 -0.04 28.76
N GLY A 213 -10.01 0.95 29.49
CA GLY A 213 -9.34 0.76 30.78
C GLY A 213 -7.93 0.18 30.70
N SER A 214 -7.52 -0.34 29.55
CA SER A 214 -6.19 -0.93 29.33
C SER A 214 -5.79 -0.85 27.86
N ILE A 215 -4.53 -1.18 27.59
CA ILE A 215 -4.06 -1.49 26.23
C ILE A 215 -4.38 -2.94 25.91
N LEU A 216 -4.36 -3.30 24.62
CA LEU A 216 -4.57 -4.68 24.17
C LEU A 216 -3.43 -5.58 24.66
N THR A 217 -3.78 -6.73 25.22
CA THR A 217 -2.82 -7.77 25.62
C THR A 217 -3.15 -9.07 24.90
N LEU A 218 -2.14 -9.88 24.57
CA LEU A 218 -2.38 -11.26 24.11
C LEU A 218 -3.18 -11.98 25.21
N GLY A 219 -4.36 -12.51 24.84
CA GLY A 219 -5.07 -13.43 25.72
C GLY A 219 -4.17 -14.64 25.99
N GLN A 220 -4.12 -15.08 27.25
CA GLN A 220 -3.45 -16.33 27.61
C GLN A 220 -4.11 -17.52 26.92
#